data_AF-A0AA39Y751-F1
#
_entry.id   AF-A0AA39Y751-F1
#
_cell.length_a   1.000
_cell.length_b   1.000
_cell.length_c   1.000
_cell.angle_alpha   90.00
_cell.angle_beta   90.00
_cell.angle_gamma   90.00
#
_symmetry.space_group_name_H-M   'P 1'
#
loop_
_entity.id
_entity.type
_entity.pdbx_description
1 polymer ?
#
loop_
_entity_poly.entity_id
_entity_poly.type
_entity_poly.pdbx_seq_one_letter_code
_entity_poly.pdbx_strand_id
1 'polypeptide(L)'
;MADKTAHPFGLEALTAEIQCYALPFGALGTVSHALTLYTSIMLACGLSPWLLRPNKAFQMDATLAGVGLLIVLGTTIATLVKCRQRWEFVLVAFWKLALSVSLNGLSLAAAGYVQSEDAIAKPERTGVKIQYSETEWDMPPMGGHTMQPGDRKEIGREEYQFKVSPFFSNVEKGPASRYWLAIGFQTVGCIIGVVGLQSLVREIWDYAHIRYLCYGFGGAAGFLVVIILIVRFLLVRYKDMRSDRLGGMFASILITLGFLALFWSDWVLAFIKQDATGVPDGNNAVIGWFYFVAKRLTMFSA
;
A
#
# COMPACT_ATOMS: atom_id res chain seq x y z
N MET A 1 47.97 -0.38 -21.36
CA MET A 1 46.73 -1.18 -21.32
C MET A 1 46.81 -2.07 -20.10
N ALA A 2 46.28 -1.60 -18.97
CA ALA A 2 46.24 -2.40 -17.74
C ALA A 2 45.12 -3.43 -17.85
N ASP A 3 45.46 -4.66 -17.52
CA ASP A 3 44.61 -5.84 -17.60
C ASP A 3 43.38 -5.69 -16.68
N LYS A 4 42.19 -5.64 -17.27
CA LYS A 4 40.89 -5.51 -16.56
C LYS A 4 40.38 -6.85 -16.01
N THR A 5 41.19 -7.90 -16.00
CA THR A 5 40.79 -9.24 -15.56
C THR A 5 40.80 -9.45 -14.04
N ALA A 6 41.02 -8.41 -13.22
CA ALA A 6 41.29 -8.55 -11.79
C ALA A 6 40.07 -8.56 -10.83
N HIS A 7 38.81 -8.49 -11.28
CA HIS A 7 37.66 -8.60 -10.37
C HIS A 7 36.57 -9.64 -10.72
N PRO A 8 36.91 -10.88 -11.14
CA PRO A 8 35.92 -11.96 -11.18
C PRO A 8 35.38 -12.31 -9.78
N PHE A 9 36.11 -11.96 -8.71
CA PHE A 9 35.71 -12.26 -7.34
C PHE A 9 34.50 -11.49 -6.81
N GLY A 10 34.14 -10.35 -7.40
CA GLY A 10 33.10 -9.48 -6.82
C GLY A 10 31.70 -10.09 -6.87
N LEU A 11 31.25 -10.50 -8.07
CA LEU A 11 29.88 -11.00 -8.24
C LEU A 11 29.72 -12.40 -7.65
N GLU A 12 30.68 -13.31 -7.87
CA GLU A 12 30.59 -14.67 -7.34
C GLU A 12 30.58 -14.69 -5.80
N ALA A 13 31.41 -13.86 -5.15
CA ALA A 13 31.38 -13.70 -3.70
C ALA A 13 30.02 -13.16 -3.23
N LEU A 14 29.47 -12.17 -3.94
CA LEU A 14 28.17 -11.59 -3.58
C LEU A 14 27.00 -12.56 -3.81
N THR A 15 27.06 -13.38 -4.85
CA THR A 15 26.10 -14.47 -5.11
C THR A 15 26.18 -15.56 -4.04
N ALA A 16 27.35 -15.81 -3.46
CA ALA A 16 27.49 -16.71 -2.32
C ALA A 16 26.93 -16.10 -1.03
N GLU A 17 27.13 -14.80 -0.81
CA GLU A 17 26.65 -14.10 0.39
C GLU A 17 25.15 -13.86 0.40
N ILE A 18 24.54 -13.55 -0.75
CA ILE A 18 23.08 -13.32 -0.86
C ILE A 18 22.27 -14.57 -0.48
N GLN A 19 22.89 -15.75 -0.43
CA GLN A 19 22.25 -16.97 0.08
C GLN A 19 21.79 -16.85 1.54
N CYS A 20 22.29 -15.89 2.32
CA CYS A 20 21.75 -15.61 3.65
C CYS A 20 20.35 -14.96 3.61
N TYR A 21 20.01 -14.30 2.48
CA TYR A 21 18.87 -13.41 2.34
C TYR A 21 17.61 -14.21 2.01
N ALA A 22 16.75 -14.41 3.01
CA ALA A 22 15.57 -15.29 2.89
C ALA A 22 14.29 -14.58 2.43
N LEU A 23 14.29 -13.24 2.35
CA LEU A 23 13.10 -12.49 1.95
C LEU A 23 12.91 -12.54 0.42
N PRO A 24 11.67 -12.60 -0.09
CA PRO A 24 11.42 -12.61 -1.53
C PRO A 24 11.93 -11.33 -2.19
N PHE A 25 12.52 -11.49 -3.38
CA PHE A 25 13.00 -10.45 -4.30
C PHE A 25 12.64 -10.85 -5.74
N GLY A 26 13.17 -10.17 -6.76
CA GLY A 26 12.88 -10.44 -8.17
C GLY A 26 11.41 -10.28 -8.54
N ALA A 27 10.93 -11.13 -9.43
CA ALA A 27 9.53 -11.13 -9.87
C ALA A 27 8.57 -11.39 -8.69
N LEU A 28 8.89 -12.37 -7.83
CA LEU A 28 8.05 -12.70 -6.67
C LEU A 28 7.98 -11.53 -5.66
N GLY A 29 9.11 -10.87 -5.40
CA GLY A 29 9.19 -9.65 -4.60
C GLY A 29 8.37 -8.51 -5.21
N THR A 30 8.53 -8.28 -6.52
CA THR A 30 7.82 -7.21 -7.24
C THR A 30 6.31 -7.42 -7.17
N VAL A 31 5.82 -8.61 -7.51
CA VAL A 31 4.39 -8.98 -7.39
C VAL A 31 3.94 -8.83 -5.94
N SER A 32 4.80 -9.21 -5.00
CA SER A 32 4.50 -9.10 -3.59
C SER A 32 4.25 -7.67 -3.14
N HIS A 33 5.09 -6.73 -3.57
CA HIS A 33 4.94 -5.31 -3.27
C HIS A 33 3.75 -4.68 -4.00
N ALA A 34 3.48 -5.07 -5.25
CA ALA A 34 2.31 -4.62 -5.99
C ALA A 34 1.00 -5.06 -5.31
N LEU A 35 0.92 -6.31 -4.85
CA LEU A 35 -0.24 -6.82 -4.11
C LEU A 35 -0.39 -6.10 -2.77
N THR A 36 0.69 -5.84 -2.03
CA THR A 36 0.58 -5.10 -0.76
C THR A 36 0.06 -3.68 -0.99
N LEU A 37 0.54 -2.99 -2.03
CA LEU A 37 0.03 -1.67 -2.40
C LEU A 37 -1.47 -1.71 -2.72
N TYR A 38 -1.89 -2.69 -3.53
CA TYR A 38 -3.30 -2.91 -3.83
C TYR A 38 -4.15 -3.12 -2.57
N THR A 39 -3.72 -3.99 -1.65
CA THR A 39 -4.40 -4.23 -0.36
C THR A 39 -4.54 -2.93 0.43
N SER A 40 -3.46 -2.16 0.54
CA SER A 40 -3.48 -0.89 1.29
C SER A 40 -4.43 0.13 0.68
N ILE A 41 -4.50 0.22 -0.65
CA ILE A 41 -5.46 1.11 -1.33
C ILE A 41 -6.89 0.64 -1.07
N MET A 42 -7.17 -0.66 -1.17
CA MET A 42 -8.53 -1.19 -0.93
C MET A 42 -8.99 -0.96 0.52
N LEU A 43 -8.13 -1.28 1.49
CA LEU A 43 -8.43 -1.05 2.91
C LEU A 43 -8.57 0.45 3.23
N ALA A 44 -7.74 1.30 2.61
CA ALA A 44 -7.90 2.75 2.69
C ALA A 44 -9.26 3.21 2.15
N CYS A 45 -9.75 2.62 1.07
CA CYS A 45 -11.08 2.88 0.52
C CYS A 45 -12.23 2.24 1.32
N GLY A 46 -11.97 1.54 2.44
CA GLY A 46 -12.99 0.83 3.21
C GLY A 46 -13.53 -0.43 2.51
N LEU A 47 -12.80 -0.93 1.51
CA LEU A 47 -13.17 -2.11 0.73
C LEU A 47 -12.31 -3.32 1.13
N SER A 48 -12.94 -4.50 1.19
CA SER A 48 -12.23 -5.77 1.27
C SER A 48 -11.41 -5.97 -0.02
N PRO A 49 -10.09 -6.23 0.08
CA PRO A 49 -9.22 -6.45 -1.08
C PRO A 49 -9.64 -7.64 -1.96
N TRP A 50 -10.31 -8.64 -1.38
CA TRP A 50 -10.70 -9.85 -2.11
C TRP A 50 -12.08 -9.73 -2.78
N LEU A 51 -13.06 -9.19 -2.05
CA LEU A 51 -14.47 -9.18 -2.50
C LEU A 51 -14.95 -7.83 -3.02
N LEU A 52 -14.15 -6.76 -2.87
CA LEU A 52 -14.55 -5.38 -3.15
C LEU A 52 -15.85 -4.97 -2.43
N ARG A 53 -16.10 -5.57 -1.26
CA ARG A 53 -17.27 -5.30 -0.41
C ARG A 53 -16.88 -4.37 0.74
N PRO A 54 -17.83 -3.58 1.27
CA PRO A 54 -17.61 -2.84 2.51
C PRO A 54 -17.22 -3.79 3.63
N ASN A 55 -16.08 -3.54 4.24
CA ASN A 55 -15.53 -4.34 5.31
C ASN A 55 -16.34 -4.13 6.59
N LYS A 56 -16.83 -5.23 7.19
CA LYS A 56 -17.63 -5.19 8.43
C LYS A 56 -16.91 -5.84 9.61
N ALA A 57 -15.85 -6.61 9.36
CA ALA A 57 -15.26 -7.48 10.36
C ALA A 57 -13.96 -6.92 10.95
N PHE A 58 -14.07 -5.81 11.71
CA PHE A 58 -12.91 -5.18 12.38
C PHE A 58 -12.02 -6.16 13.16
N GLN A 59 -12.63 -7.06 13.94
CA GLN A 59 -11.89 -8.00 14.80
C GLN A 59 -11.06 -8.99 13.99
N MET A 60 -11.61 -9.46 12.87
CA MET A 60 -10.91 -10.39 11.99
C MET A 60 -9.72 -9.70 11.33
N ASP A 61 -9.91 -8.48 10.84
CA ASP A 61 -8.87 -7.68 10.21
C ASP A 61 -7.74 -7.33 11.16
N ALA A 62 -8.09 -6.94 12.39
CA ALA A 62 -7.10 -6.65 13.42
C ALA A 62 -6.30 -7.91 13.80
N THR A 63 -6.96 -9.07 13.86
CA THR A 63 -6.30 -10.34 14.15
C THR A 63 -5.37 -10.76 13.00
N LEU A 64 -5.84 -10.69 11.75
CA LEU A 64 -5.05 -11.02 10.55
C LEU A 64 -3.84 -10.10 10.40
N ALA A 65 -4.00 -8.80 10.64
CA ALA A 65 -2.91 -7.83 10.63
C ALA A 65 -1.91 -8.09 11.77
N GLY A 66 -2.39 -8.40 12.98
CA GLY A 66 -1.53 -8.73 14.12
C GLY A 66 -0.71 -10.00 13.90
N VAL A 67 -1.36 -11.09 13.46
CA VAL A 67 -0.69 -12.37 13.15
C VAL A 67 0.29 -12.19 11.99
N GLY A 68 -0.12 -11.52 10.92
CA GLY A 68 0.76 -11.23 9.77
C GLY A 68 1.99 -10.42 10.18
N LEU A 69 1.81 -9.40 11.02
CA LEU A 69 2.92 -8.59 11.54
C LEU A 69 3.90 -9.41 12.37
N LEU A 70 3.42 -10.29 13.26
CA LEU A 70 4.30 -11.15 14.07
C LEU A 70 5.13 -12.10 13.21
N ILE A 71 4.52 -12.74 12.20
CA ILE A 71 5.24 -13.65 11.30
C ILE A 71 6.27 -12.89 10.47
N VAL A 72 5.88 -11.72 9.91
CA VAL A 72 6.79 -10.88 9.12
C VAL A 72 7.96 -10.36 9.98
N LEU A 73 7.69 -9.95 11.21
CA LEU A 73 8.73 -9.54 12.16
C LEU A 73 9.70 -10.68 12.43
N GLY A 74 9.20 -11.87 12.79
CA GLY A 74 10.04 -13.03 13.08
C GLY A 74 10.90 -13.48 11.90
N THR A 75 10.30 -13.58 10.70
CA THR A 75 11.01 -13.97 9.47
C THR A 75 12.04 -12.92 9.03
N THR A 76 11.76 -11.62 9.24
CA THR A 76 12.73 -10.56 8.95
C THR A 76 13.87 -10.54 9.97
N ILE A 77 13.59 -10.70 11.26
CA ILE A 77 14.63 -10.82 12.30
C ILE A 77 15.55 -12.01 11.99
N ALA A 78 14.98 -13.16 11.62
CA ALA A 78 15.79 -14.32 11.21
C ALA A 78 16.71 -14.00 10.03
N THR A 79 16.23 -13.22 9.06
CA THR A 79 17.04 -12.76 7.92
C THR A 79 18.15 -11.79 8.36
N LEU A 80 17.82 -10.82 9.23
CA LEU A 80 18.80 -9.86 9.76
C LEU A 80 19.93 -10.57 10.52
N VAL A 81 19.60 -11.58 11.33
CA VAL A 81 20.60 -12.38 12.06
C VAL A 81 21.47 -13.20 11.10
N LYS A 82 20.88 -13.84 10.08
CA LYS A 82 21.62 -14.63 9.08
C LYS A 82 22.54 -13.76 8.23
N CYS A 83 22.09 -12.57 7.82
CA CYS A 83 22.84 -11.65 6.97
C CYS A 83 23.69 -10.62 7.72
N ARG A 84 23.93 -10.80 9.02
CA ARG A 84 24.64 -9.81 9.86
C ARG A 84 26.05 -9.44 9.38
N GLN A 85 26.67 -10.28 8.53
CA GLN A 85 28.03 -10.05 8.02
C GLN A 85 28.08 -8.99 6.91
N ARG A 86 26.94 -8.67 6.29
CA ARG A 86 26.84 -7.68 5.21
C ARG A 86 25.75 -6.67 5.54
N TRP A 87 26.19 -5.47 5.94
CA TRP A 87 25.30 -4.43 6.41
C TRP A 87 24.33 -3.94 5.31
N GLU A 88 24.72 -4.04 4.04
CA GLU A 88 23.89 -3.69 2.89
C GLU A 88 22.59 -4.50 2.88
N PHE A 89 22.69 -5.83 3.05
CA PHE A 89 21.54 -6.72 3.13
C PHE A 89 20.72 -6.49 4.39
N VAL A 90 21.37 -6.16 5.51
CA VAL A 90 20.70 -5.80 6.77
C VAL A 90 19.82 -4.56 6.58
N LEU A 91 20.33 -3.52 5.92
CA LEU A 91 19.57 -2.29 5.67
C LEU A 91 18.38 -2.52 4.74
N VAL A 92 18.55 -3.32 3.68
CA VAL A 92 17.44 -3.65 2.77
C VAL A 92 16.38 -4.51 3.48
N ALA A 93 16.79 -5.48 4.30
CA ALA A 93 15.86 -6.27 5.11
C ALA A 93 15.12 -5.40 6.14
N PHE A 94 15.82 -4.48 6.81
CA PHE A 94 15.21 -3.52 7.73
C PHE A 94 14.19 -2.61 7.03
N TRP A 95 14.49 -2.15 5.82
CA TRP A 95 13.53 -1.38 5.03
C TRP A 95 12.28 -2.20 4.68
N LYS A 96 12.43 -3.46 4.26
CA LYS A 96 11.29 -4.35 3.99
C LYS A 96 10.47 -4.62 5.27
N LEU A 97 11.11 -4.66 6.44
CA LEU A 97 10.41 -4.70 7.74
C LEU A 97 9.63 -3.41 7.98
N ALA A 98 10.27 -2.25 7.82
CA ALA A 98 9.67 -0.95 8.07
C ALA A 98 8.39 -0.75 7.24
N LEU A 99 8.45 -1.13 5.96
CA LEU A 99 7.29 -1.19 5.07
C LEU A 99 6.17 -2.05 5.60
N SER A 100 6.51 -3.26 6.02
CA SER A 100 5.51 -4.22 6.48
C SER A 100 4.83 -3.75 7.76
N VAL A 101 5.58 -3.14 8.68
CA VAL A 101 5.06 -2.51 9.89
C VAL A 101 4.16 -1.33 9.54
N SER A 102 4.59 -0.41 8.67
CA SER A 102 3.77 0.72 8.22
C SER A 102 2.46 0.27 7.61
N LEU A 103 2.47 -0.74 6.74
CA LEU A 103 1.28 -1.21 6.02
C LEU A 103 0.29 -1.95 6.93
N ASN A 104 0.78 -2.77 7.87
CA ASN A 104 -0.07 -3.37 8.88
C ASN A 104 -0.61 -2.32 9.86
N GLY A 105 0.19 -1.32 10.23
CA GLY A 105 -0.24 -0.19 11.06
C GLY A 105 -1.34 0.64 10.40
N LEU A 106 -1.21 0.92 9.09
CA LEU A 106 -2.27 1.57 8.31
C LEU A 106 -3.54 0.73 8.23
N SER A 107 -3.39 -0.59 8.07
CA SER A 107 -4.54 -1.52 8.04
C SER A 107 -5.29 -1.51 9.37
N LEU A 108 -4.57 -1.57 10.50
CA LEU A 108 -5.15 -1.46 11.85
C LEU A 108 -5.83 -0.11 12.08
N ALA A 109 -5.20 0.98 11.62
CA ALA A 109 -5.75 2.32 11.75
C ALA A 109 -7.03 2.50 10.92
N ALA A 110 -7.07 1.98 9.70
CA ALA A 110 -8.23 2.01 8.83
C ALA A 110 -9.39 1.19 9.42
N ALA A 111 -9.10 0.00 9.92
CA ALA A 111 -10.10 -0.86 10.56
C ALA A 111 -10.70 -0.16 11.80
N GLY A 112 -9.87 0.48 12.63
CA GLY A 112 -10.34 1.20 13.82
C GLY A 112 -11.20 2.43 13.51
N TYR A 113 -11.07 3.00 12.30
CA TYR A 113 -11.90 4.13 11.86
C TYR A 113 -13.35 3.68 11.56
N VAL A 114 -13.53 2.56 10.85
CA VAL A 114 -14.85 2.01 10.49
C VAL A 114 -15.69 1.73 11.75
N GLN A 115 -15.07 1.14 12.78
CA GLN A 115 -15.75 0.85 14.04
C GLN A 115 -16.30 2.12 14.73
N SER A 116 -15.61 3.25 14.60
CA SER A 116 -16.04 4.50 15.20
C SER A 116 -17.25 5.11 14.49
N GLU A 117 -17.35 4.96 13.17
CA GLU A 117 -18.51 5.43 12.42
C GLU A 117 -19.75 4.58 12.69
N ASP A 118 -19.61 3.25 12.77
CA ASP A 118 -20.74 2.36 13.14
C ASP A 118 -21.25 2.63 14.56
N ALA A 119 -20.36 3.03 15.47
CA ALA A 119 -20.74 3.43 16.82
C ALA A 119 -21.54 4.73 16.84
N ILE A 120 -21.24 5.68 15.94
CA ILE A 120 -21.97 6.95 15.80
C ILE A 120 -23.26 6.77 15.01
N ALA A 121 -23.26 5.90 14.00
CA ALA A 121 -24.39 5.65 13.11
C ALA A 121 -25.49 4.80 13.74
N LYS A 122 -25.26 4.16 14.89
CA LYS A 122 -26.36 3.63 15.70
C LYS A 122 -27.10 4.84 16.27
N PRO A 123 -28.29 5.20 15.75
CA PRO A 123 -29.09 6.23 16.37
C PRO A 123 -29.30 5.77 17.80
N GLU A 124 -28.85 6.58 18.74
CA GLU A 124 -29.27 6.45 20.12
C GLU A 124 -30.79 6.29 20.03
N ARG A 125 -31.31 5.14 20.50
CA ARG A 125 -32.74 4.92 20.74
C ARG A 125 -33.16 5.89 21.86
N THR A 126 -33.00 7.18 21.62
CA THR A 126 -33.83 8.21 22.20
C THR A 126 -35.23 7.72 21.89
N GLY A 127 -35.99 7.40 22.94
CA GLY A 127 -37.33 6.81 22.86
C GLY A 127 -38.37 7.72 22.21
N VAL A 128 -37.96 8.58 21.27
CA VAL A 128 -38.81 9.19 20.26
C VAL A 128 -39.35 8.04 19.43
N LYS A 129 -40.45 7.45 19.91
CA LYS A 129 -41.40 6.80 19.02
C LYS A 129 -41.71 7.85 17.96
N ILE A 130 -41.14 7.68 16.77
CA ILE A 130 -41.70 8.29 15.58
C ILE A 130 -43.09 7.65 15.52
N GLN A 131 -44.05 8.37 16.09
CA GLN A 131 -45.45 8.04 15.96
C GLN A 131 -45.70 8.26 14.48
N TYR A 132 -45.62 7.18 13.71
CA TYR A 132 -46.22 7.16 12.39
C TYR A 132 -47.68 7.47 12.66
N SER A 133 -48.04 8.73 12.45
CA SER A 133 -49.43 9.09 12.22
C SER A 133 -49.83 8.18 11.07
N GLU A 134 -50.65 7.17 11.36
CA GLU A 134 -51.54 6.60 10.36
C GLU A 134 -52.40 7.76 9.87
N THR A 135 -51.85 8.60 9.00
CA THR A 135 -52.66 9.21 7.97
C THR A 135 -53.16 8.03 7.16
N GLU A 136 -54.31 7.54 7.58
CA GLU A 136 -55.30 6.87 6.76
C GLU A 136 -55.21 7.52 5.38
N TRP A 137 -54.58 6.79 4.46
CA TRP A 137 -54.62 7.15 3.06
C TRP A 137 -56.04 6.85 2.65
N ASP A 138 -56.93 7.82 2.87
CA ASP A 138 -58.21 7.89 2.18
C ASP A 138 -57.90 7.79 0.70
N MET A 139 -57.98 6.57 0.18
CA MET A 139 -57.94 6.33 -1.25
C MET A 139 -59.15 7.09 -1.79
N PRO A 140 -58.95 8.16 -2.58
CA PRO A 140 -60.08 8.87 -3.13
C PRO A 140 -60.91 7.85 -3.92
N PRO A 141 -62.25 7.87 -3.80
CA PRO A 141 -63.10 6.95 -4.51
C PRO A 141 -62.73 6.99 -6.00
N MET A 142 -62.61 5.82 -6.62
CA MET A 142 -62.33 5.67 -8.05
C MET A 142 -63.50 6.22 -8.88
N GLY A 143 -63.66 7.54 -8.86
CA GLY A 143 -64.52 8.28 -9.77
C GLY A 143 -63.77 8.46 -11.08
N GLY A 144 -64.43 8.10 -12.18
CA GLY A 144 -63.90 8.09 -13.54
C GLY A 144 -63.51 9.47 -14.07
N HIS A 145 -62.44 10.05 -13.53
CA HIS A 145 -61.76 11.17 -14.13
C HIS A 145 -60.82 10.66 -15.22
N THR A 146 -61.18 10.96 -16.46
CA THR A 146 -60.29 10.88 -17.62
C THR A 146 -58.99 11.61 -17.30
N MET A 147 -57.92 10.85 -17.16
CA MET A 147 -56.58 11.32 -16.80
C MET A 147 -56.12 12.33 -17.87
N GLN A 148 -56.05 13.62 -17.51
CA GLN A 148 -55.49 14.62 -18.41
C GLN A 148 -53.98 14.37 -18.58
N PRO A 149 -53.41 14.49 -19.79
CA PRO A 149 -52.00 14.16 -20.08
C PRO A 149 -50.94 15.11 -19.47
N GLY A 150 -51.23 15.78 -18.35
CA GLY A 150 -50.37 16.80 -17.74
C GLY A 150 -49.83 16.47 -16.34
N ASP A 151 -50.48 15.57 -15.58
CA ASP A 151 -50.17 15.38 -14.15
C ASP A 151 -49.33 14.13 -13.85
N ARG A 152 -48.30 13.88 -14.66
CA ARG A 152 -47.26 12.92 -14.25
C ARG A 152 -46.38 13.62 -13.21
N LYS A 153 -46.81 13.58 -11.93
CA LYS A 153 -45.90 13.85 -10.80
C LYS A 153 -44.72 12.89 -10.96
N GLU A 154 -43.56 13.45 -11.31
CA GLU A 154 -42.30 12.72 -11.32
C GLU A 154 -42.15 12.10 -9.93
N ILE A 155 -42.35 10.79 -9.86
CA ILE A 155 -41.96 10.00 -8.70
C ILE A 155 -40.47 10.23 -8.60
N GLY A 156 -40.09 11.11 -7.66
CA GLY A 156 -38.72 11.52 -7.43
C GLY A 156 -37.91 10.25 -7.25
N ARG A 157 -37.19 9.86 -8.30
CA ARG A 157 -36.20 8.81 -8.25
C ARG A 157 -35.18 9.38 -7.27
N GLU A 158 -35.22 8.90 -6.02
CA GLU A 158 -34.12 9.10 -5.10
C GLU A 158 -32.92 8.44 -5.77
N GLU A 159 -32.20 9.27 -6.51
CA GLU A 159 -30.91 8.93 -7.05
C GLU A 159 -30.05 8.73 -5.82
N TYR A 160 -29.89 7.46 -5.43
CA TYR A 160 -28.86 7.04 -4.50
C TYR A 160 -27.54 7.39 -5.16
N GLN A 161 -27.16 8.67 -5.08
CA GLN A 161 -25.83 9.11 -5.36
C GLN A 161 -24.98 8.45 -4.29
N PHE A 162 -24.37 7.33 -4.68
CA PHE A 162 -23.27 6.76 -3.95
C PHE A 162 -22.18 7.83 -3.93
N LYS A 163 -22.26 8.70 -2.92
CA LYS A 163 -21.35 9.80 -2.72
C LYS A 163 -20.07 9.15 -2.23
N VAL A 164 -19.23 8.75 -3.20
CA VAL A 164 -17.84 8.40 -2.94
C VAL A 164 -17.23 9.67 -2.36
N SER A 165 -17.25 9.81 -1.04
CA SER A 165 -16.48 10.84 -0.37
C SER A 165 -15.04 10.61 -0.83
N PRO A 166 -14.40 11.59 -1.51
CA PRO A 166 -13.04 11.40 -1.97
C PRO A 166 -12.20 11.08 -0.74
N PHE A 167 -11.58 9.89 -0.71
CA PHE A 167 -10.80 9.37 0.41
C PHE A 167 -9.89 10.43 1.06
N PHE A 168 -9.30 11.32 0.26
CA PHE A 168 -8.44 12.41 0.73
C PHE A 168 -9.16 13.55 1.46
N SER A 169 -10.47 13.80 1.26
CA SER A 169 -11.18 14.89 1.96
C SER A 169 -11.55 14.55 3.39
N ASN A 170 -11.67 13.26 3.72
CA ASN A 170 -11.94 12.83 5.11
C ASN A 170 -10.64 12.63 5.91
N VAL A 171 -9.47 12.50 5.26
CA VAL A 171 -8.16 12.56 5.91
C VAL A 171 -7.96 13.89 6.65
N GLU A 172 -8.58 14.97 6.16
CA GLU A 172 -8.50 16.31 6.75
C GLU A 172 -9.21 16.44 8.10
N LYS A 173 -10.22 15.59 8.37
CA LYS A 173 -11.04 15.66 9.61
C LYS A 173 -10.80 14.51 10.58
N GLY A 174 -10.15 13.43 10.14
CA GLY A 174 -9.63 12.38 11.03
C GLY A 174 -8.32 12.79 11.70
N PRO A 175 -7.77 11.95 12.60
CA PRO A 175 -6.43 12.17 13.16
C PRO A 175 -5.38 11.96 12.07
N ALA A 176 -5.17 12.98 11.22
CA ALA A 176 -4.13 13.05 10.20
C ALA A 176 -2.75 12.65 10.76
N SER A 177 -2.53 12.88 12.07
CA SER A 177 -1.36 12.43 12.82
C SER A 177 -1.04 10.94 12.65
N ARG A 178 -2.03 10.06 12.53
CA ARG A 178 -1.79 8.60 12.41
C ARG A 178 -1.17 8.23 11.07
N TYR A 179 -1.62 8.86 9.98
CA TYR A 179 -1.06 8.63 8.65
C TYR A 179 0.34 9.25 8.52
N TRP A 180 0.58 10.41 9.14
CA TRP A 180 1.91 11.03 9.17
C TRP A 180 2.95 10.16 9.87
N LEU A 181 2.58 9.44 10.94
CA LEU A 181 3.49 8.49 11.58
C LEU A 181 3.85 7.33 10.64
N ALA A 182 2.87 6.75 9.95
CA ALA A 182 3.12 5.66 8.99
C ALA A 182 3.97 6.11 7.80
N ILE A 183 3.69 7.29 7.25
CA ILE A 183 4.47 7.90 6.15
C ILE A 183 5.87 8.27 6.64
N GLY A 184 6.02 8.82 7.84
CA GLY A 184 7.31 9.18 8.43
C GLY A 184 8.18 7.94 8.64
N PHE A 185 7.63 6.90 9.27
CA PHE A 185 8.33 5.63 9.48
C PHE A 185 8.72 4.97 8.15
N GLN A 186 7.81 5.01 7.16
CA GLN A 186 8.08 4.53 5.81
C GLN A 186 9.22 5.30 5.13
N THR A 187 9.25 6.63 5.29
CA THR A 187 10.27 7.49 4.69
C THR A 187 11.65 7.18 5.29
N VAL A 188 11.74 7.05 6.61
CA VAL A 188 13.00 6.69 7.29
C VAL A 188 13.48 5.32 6.82
N GLY A 189 12.60 4.31 6.81
CA GLY A 189 12.92 2.99 6.31
C GLY A 189 13.40 3.01 4.85
N CYS A 190 12.76 3.81 4.00
CA CYS A 190 13.13 3.98 2.59
C CYS A 190 14.52 4.59 2.42
N ILE A 191 14.85 5.64 3.17
CA ILE A 191 16.17 6.27 3.11
C ILE A 191 17.24 5.24 3.50
N ILE A 192 17.03 4.54 4.61
CA ILE A 192 17.96 3.50 5.09
C ILE A 192 18.14 2.39 4.05
N GLY A 193 17.04 1.88 3.49
CA GLY A 193 17.07 0.83 2.47
C GLY A 193 17.77 1.25 1.18
N VAL A 194 17.50 2.46 0.69
CA VAL A 194 18.14 3.02 -0.51
C VAL A 194 19.64 3.23 -0.28
N VAL A 195 20.07 3.66 0.91
CA VAL A 195 21.50 3.78 1.24
C VAL A 195 22.20 2.43 1.16
N GLY A 196 21.62 1.38 1.78
CA GLY A 196 22.18 0.03 1.70
C GLY A 196 22.24 -0.50 0.27
N LEU A 197 21.15 -0.31 -0.48
CA LEU A 197 21.06 -0.74 -1.87
C LEU A 197 22.02 0.01 -2.79
N GLN A 198 22.19 1.32 -2.60
CA GLN A 198 23.12 2.13 -3.38
C GLN A 198 24.57 1.70 -3.13
N SER A 199 24.91 1.33 -1.89
CA SER A 199 26.23 0.77 -1.57
C SER A 199 26.46 -0.52 -2.32
N LEU A 200 25.48 -1.44 -2.28
CA LEU A 200 25.52 -2.71 -2.99
C LEU A 200 25.70 -2.51 -4.51
N VAL A 201 24.93 -1.59 -5.10
CA VAL A 201 24.99 -1.27 -6.53
C VAL A 201 26.33 -0.67 -6.94
N ARG A 202 26.99 0.10 -6.05
CA ARG A 202 28.33 0.64 -6.32
C ARG A 202 29.38 -0.46 -6.43
N GLU A 203 29.29 -1.52 -5.62
CA GLU A 203 30.23 -2.65 -5.68
C GLU A 203 30.13 -3.43 -7.01
N ILE A 204 28.94 -3.49 -7.60
CA ILE A 204 28.66 -4.22 -8.85
C ILE A 204 28.44 -3.28 -10.06
N TRP A 205 28.89 -2.02 -9.98
CA TRP A 205 28.59 -1.02 -11.00
C TRP A 205 29.22 -1.30 -12.37
N ASP A 206 30.32 -2.06 -12.40
CA ASP A 206 31.03 -2.37 -13.65
C ASP A 206 30.19 -3.23 -14.61
N TYR A 207 29.24 -3.99 -14.07
CA TYR A 207 28.35 -4.84 -14.84
C TYR A 207 27.31 -4.03 -15.63
N ALA A 208 27.32 -4.17 -16.96
CA ALA A 208 26.46 -3.39 -17.86
C ALA A 208 24.96 -3.59 -17.56
N HIS A 209 24.55 -4.81 -17.20
CA HIS A 209 23.16 -5.12 -16.88
C HIS A 209 22.65 -4.35 -15.64
N ILE A 210 23.48 -4.19 -14.60
CA ILE A 210 23.12 -3.38 -13.42
C ILE A 210 22.98 -1.91 -13.80
N ARG A 211 23.85 -1.39 -14.67
CA ARG A 211 23.77 0.00 -15.16
C ARG A 211 22.48 0.24 -15.94
N TYR A 212 22.14 -0.63 -16.89
CA TYR A 212 20.87 -0.52 -17.64
C TYR A 212 19.66 -0.59 -16.72
N LEU A 213 19.68 -1.48 -15.73
CA LEU A 213 18.63 -1.57 -14.72
C LEU A 213 18.48 -0.25 -13.96
N CYS A 214 19.58 0.32 -13.46
CA CYS A 214 19.56 1.57 -12.70
C CYS A 214 19.11 2.76 -13.57
N TYR A 215 19.55 2.83 -14.84
CA TYR A 215 19.09 3.86 -15.76
C TYR A 215 17.60 3.72 -16.09
N GLY A 216 17.11 2.49 -16.29
CA GLY A 216 15.69 2.23 -16.53
C GLY A 216 14.81 2.67 -15.36
N PHE A 217 15.13 2.20 -14.14
CA PHE A 217 14.39 2.59 -12.93
C PHE A 217 14.53 4.08 -12.61
N GLY A 218 15.73 4.66 -12.73
CA GLY A 218 15.97 6.09 -12.51
C GLY A 218 15.22 6.98 -13.50
N GLY A 219 15.19 6.59 -14.78
CA GLY A 219 14.42 7.28 -15.82
C GLY A 219 12.91 7.21 -15.56
N ALA A 220 12.39 6.03 -15.24
CA ALA A 220 10.99 5.84 -14.85
C ALA A 220 10.62 6.68 -13.61
N ALA A 221 11.52 6.76 -12.62
CA ALA A 221 11.33 7.56 -11.41
C ALA A 221 11.18 9.04 -11.74
N GLY A 222 12.13 9.58 -12.51
CA GLY A 222 12.12 10.98 -12.92
C GLY A 222 10.86 11.32 -13.72
N PHE A 223 10.49 10.45 -14.67
CA PHE A 223 9.28 10.64 -15.48
C PHE A 223 8.00 10.67 -14.64
N LEU A 224 7.83 9.72 -13.71
CA LEU A 224 6.66 9.70 -12.82
C LEU A 224 6.59 10.92 -11.91
N VAL A 225 7.72 11.39 -11.37
CA VAL A 225 7.77 12.61 -10.56
C VAL A 225 7.33 13.82 -11.40
N VAL A 226 7.80 13.95 -12.64
CA VAL A 226 7.38 15.03 -13.55
C VAL A 226 5.88 14.97 -13.82
N ILE A 227 5.32 13.79 -14.10
CA ILE A 227 3.85 13.63 -14.27
C ILE A 227 3.09 14.07 -13.03
N ILE A 228 3.52 13.64 -11.83
CA ILE A 228 2.85 14.01 -10.57
C ILE A 228 2.87 15.52 -10.38
N LEU A 229 4.01 16.16 -10.64
CA LEU A 229 4.14 17.62 -10.56
C LEU A 229 3.21 18.33 -11.56
N ILE A 230 3.13 17.87 -12.80
CA ILE A 230 2.23 18.42 -13.82
C ILE A 230 0.77 18.26 -13.41
N VAL A 231 0.35 17.04 -13.03
CA VAL A 231 -1.02 16.75 -12.62
C VAL A 231 -1.41 17.59 -11.41
N ARG A 232 -0.55 17.69 -10.39
CA ARG A 232 -0.79 18.54 -9.22
C ARG A 232 -0.88 20.01 -9.59
N PHE A 233 0.01 20.50 -10.45
CA PHE A 233 -0.02 21.87 -10.95
C PHE A 233 -1.35 22.18 -11.67
N LEU A 234 -1.83 21.28 -12.52
CA LEU A 234 -3.12 21.41 -13.21
C LEU A 234 -4.31 21.36 -12.24
N LEU A 235 -4.30 20.46 -11.26
CA LEU A 235 -5.35 20.35 -10.25
C LEU A 235 -5.45 21.60 -9.37
N VAL A 236 -4.31 22.18 -8.99
CA VAL A 236 -4.24 23.44 -8.22
C VAL A 236 -4.80 24.62 -9.01
N ARG A 237 -4.63 24.63 -10.34
CA ARG A 237 -5.23 25.65 -11.20
C ARG A 237 -6.75 25.49 -11.32
N TYR A 238 -7.24 24.26 -11.27
CA TYR A 238 -8.66 23.96 -11.48
C TYR A 238 -9.51 24.13 -10.21
N LYS A 239 -9.02 23.69 -9.04
CA LYS A 239 -9.69 23.87 -7.75
C LYS A 239 -8.86 24.79 -6.88
N ASP A 240 -9.45 25.89 -6.38
CA ASP A 240 -8.81 26.84 -5.47
C ASP A 240 -8.56 26.23 -4.06
N MET A 241 -7.76 25.16 -4.00
CA MET A 241 -7.38 24.48 -2.76
C MET A 241 -6.07 25.09 -2.26
N ARG A 242 -6.15 26.10 -1.38
CA ARG A 242 -5.02 26.96 -1.00
C ARG A 242 -4.15 26.45 0.15
N SER A 243 -4.70 25.67 1.09
CA SER A 243 -4.00 25.33 2.35
C SER A 243 -3.04 24.12 2.24
N ASP A 244 -3.43 23.06 1.54
CA ASP A 244 -2.73 21.75 1.67
C ASP A 244 -1.76 21.41 0.53
N ARG A 245 -1.34 22.41 -0.25
CA ARG A 245 -0.62 22.21 -1.52
C ARG A 245 0.75 21.54 -1.35
N LEU A 246 1.50 21.93 -0.33
CA LEU A 246 2.91 21.55 -0.21
C LEU A 246 3.07 20.16 0.39
N GLY A 247 2.40 19.89 1.52
CA GLY A 247 2.50 18.61 2.23
C GLY A 247 2.01 17.43 1.38
N GLY A 248 0.87 17.58 0.70
CA GLY A 248 0.33 16.55 -0.18
C GLY A 248 1.21 16.25 -1.39
N MET A 249 1.88 17.28 -1.94
CA MET A 249 2.82 17.10 -3.06
C MET A 249 4.06 16.30 -2.61
N PHE A 250 4.70 16.71 -1.52
CA PHE A 250 5.86 16.00 -0.97
C PHE A 250 5.52 14.56 -0.60
N ALA A 251 4.40 14.33 0.09
CA ALA A 251 3.96 12.98 0.44
C ALA A 251 3.76 12.11 -0.82
N SER A 252 3.11 12.63 -1.86
CA SER A 252 2.90 11.86 -3.11
C SER A 252 4.21 11.51 -3.84
N ILE A 253 5.18 12.42 -3.84
CA ILE A 253 6.51 12.18 -4.43
C ILE A 253 7.26 11.12 -3.61
N LEU A 254 7.30 11.27 -2.28
CA LEU A 254 7.99 10.32 -1.40
C LEU A 254 7.41 8.91 -1.49
N ILE A 255 6.07 8.80 -1.52
CA ILE A 255 5.38 7.52 -1.70
C ILE A 255 5.75 6.89 -3.04
N THR A 256 5.70 7.67 -4.13
CA THR A 256 6.00 7.18 -5.48
C THR A 256 7.45 6.71 -5.61
N LEU A 257 8.40 7.52 -5.14
CA LEU A 257 9.82 7.18 -5.15
C LEU A 257 10.11 5.97 -4.25
N GLY A 258 9.47 5.90 -3.08
CA GLY A 258 9.62 4.77 -2.17
C GLY A 258 9.12 3.45 -2.78
N PHE A 259 7.98 3.46 -3.47
CA PHE A 259 7.47 2.27 -4.15
C PHE A 259 8.34 1.85 -5.33
N LEU A 260 8.80 2.80 -6.13
CA LEU A 260 9.66 2.47 -7.26
C LEU A 260 11.02 1.95 -6.81
N ALA A 261 11.57 2.51 -5.72
CA ALA A 261 12.79 2.03 -5.12
C ALA A 261 12.64 0.58 -4.63
N LEU A 262 11.44 0.15 -4.19
CA LEU A 262 11.23 -1.25 -3.79
C LEU A 262 11.35 -2.20 -4.95
N PHE A 263 10.67 -1.88 -6.06
CA PHE A 263 10.78 -2.67 -7.27
C PHE A 263 12.24 -2.71 -7.74
N TRP A 264 12.93 -1.57 -7.76
CA TRP A 264 14.35 -1.52 -8.07
C TRP A 264 15.18 -2.45 -7.15
N SER A 265 14.93 -2.44 -5.85
CA SER A 265 15.61 -3.32 -4.88
C SER A 265 15.42 -4.80 -5.18
N ASP A 266 14.22 -5.21 -5.57
CA ASP A 266 13.92 -6.60 -5.87
C ASP A 266 14.65 -7.07 -7.11
N TRP A 267 14.70 -6.24 -8.16
CA TRP A 267 15.43 -6.57 -9.37
C TRP A 267 16.95 -6.58 -9.15
N VAL A 268 17.50 -5.61 -8.42
CA VAL A 268 18.95 -5.62 -8.09
C VAL A 268 19.35 -6.90 -7.36
N LEU A 269 18.59 -7.29 -6.33
CA LEU A 269 18.85 -8.54 -5.60
C LEU A 269 18.70 -9.78 -6.49
N ALA A 270 17.73 -9.79 -7.41
CA ALA A 270 17.55 -10.86 -8.38
C ALA A 270 18.75 -11.01 -9.32
N PHE A 271 19.31 -9.90 -9.82
CA PHE A 271 20.52 -9.94 -10.65
C PHE A 271 21.74 -10.45 -9.87
N ILE A 272 21.89 -10.04 -8.61
CA ILE A 272 22.98 -10.51 -7.75
C ILE A 272 22.88 -12.02 -7.49
N LYS A 273 21.68 -12.54 -7.24
CA LYS A 273 21.47 -14.00 -7.08
C LYS A 273 21.55 -14.76 -8.40
N GLN A 274 21.47 -14.07 -9.55
CA GLN A 274 21.26 -14.68 -10.86
C GLN A 274 19.95 -15.49 -10.94
N ASP A 275 18.92 -15.04 -10.22
CA ASP A 275 17.58 -15.63 -10.20
C ASP A 275 16.52 -14.52 -10.34
N ALA A 276 16.00 -14.38 -11.56
CA ALA A 276 14.98 -13.39 -11.88
C ALA A 276 13.63 -13.66 -11.19
N THR A 277 13.34 -14.92 -10.86
CA THR A 277 12.05 -15.29 -10.26
C THR A 277 11.99 -14.87 -8.79
N GLY A 278 13.12 -15.02 -8.09
CA GLY A 278 13.22 -14.80 -6.65
C GLY A 278 12.40 -15.80 -5.84
N VAL A 279 12.19 -17.00 -6.38
CA VAL A 279 11.51 -18.08 -5.66
C VAL A 279 12.42 -18.56 -4.52
N PRO A 280 11.91 -18.63 -3.28
CA PRO A 280 12.67 -19.14 -2.16
C PRO A 280 13.10 -20.60 -2.39
N ASP A 281 14.39 -20.87 -2.27
CA ASP A 281 15.03 -22.18 -2.49
C ASP A 281 15.87 -22.62 -1.28
N GLY A 282 16.26 -23.90 -1.28
CA GLY A 282 17.11 -24.51 -0.26
C GLY A 282 16.61 -24.33 1.18
N ASN A 283 17.55 -24.03 2.09
CA ASN A 283 17.29 -23.92 3.53
C ASN A 283 16.47 -22.67 3.93
N ASN A 284 16.28 -21.72 3.00
CA ASN A 284 15.52 -20.50 3.25
C ASN A 284 14.12 -20.53 2.64
N ALA A 285 13.78 -21.58 1.89
CA ALA A 285 12.49 -21.72 1.22
C ALA A 285 11.31 -21.50 2.20
N VAL A 286 11.37 -22.17 3.35
CA VAL A 286 10.34 -22.08 4.39
C VAL A 286 10.16 -20.63 4.86
N ILE A 287 11.24 -19.95 5.25
CA ILE A 287 11.20 -18.56 5.75
C ILE A 287 10.63 -17.62 4.68
N GLY A 288 11.07 -17.75 3.43
CA GLY A 288 10.61 -16.93 2.32
C GLY A 288 9.11 -17.10 2.04
N TRP A 289 8.63 -18.35 2.02
CA TRP A 289 7.20 -18.64 1.83
C TRP A 289 6.34 -18.16 3.01
N PHE A 290 6.79 -18.37 4.25
CA PHE A 290 6.08 -17.84 5.43
C PHE A 290 5.98 -16.32 5.39
N TYR A 291 7.05 -15.62 5.04
CA TYR A 291 7.02 -14.16 4.87
C TYR A 291 6.04 -13.74 3.76
N PHE A 292 6.08 -14.43 2.61
CA PHE A 292 5.21 -14.14 1.49
C PHE A 292 3.73 -14.31 1.85
N VAL A 293 3.36 -15.44 2.47
CA VAL A 293 1.99 -15.75 2.89
C VAL A 293 1.53 -14.79 3.99
N ALA A 294 2.37 -14.52 4.99
CA ALA A 294 2.02 -13.64 6.11
C ALA A 294 1.66 -12.22 5.64
N LYS A 295 2.37 -11.70 4.64
CA LYS A 295 2.05 -10.41 4.01
C LYS A 295 0.69 -10.36 3.33
N ARG A 296 0.10 -11.51 3.00
CA ARG A 296 -1.20 -11.63 2.32
C ARG A 296 -2.34 -11.90 3.27
N LEU A 297 -2.09 -12.14 4.56
CA LEU A 297 -3.16 -12.43 5.51
C LEU A 297 -4.20 -11.31 5.55
N THR A 298 -3.78 -10.05 5.43
CA THR A 298 -4.69 -8.90 5.37
C THR A 298 -5.54 -8.82 4.10
N MET A 299 -5.23 -9.59 3.04
CA MET A 299 -6.09 -9.70 1.87
C MET A 299 -7.36 -10.51 2.13
N PHE A 300 -7.33 -11.39 3.13
CA PHE A 300 -8.47 -12.22 3.53
C PHE A 300 -9.40 -11.53 4.53
N SER A 301 -9.21 -10.22 4.74
CA SER A 301 -10.17 -9.31 5.37
C SER A 301 -11.53 -9.40 4.67
N ALA A 302 -12.62 -9.50 5.45
CA ALA A 302 -13.99 -9.76 4.98
C ALA A 302 -14.94 -8.58 5.24
#